data_AF-A0A937HWJ5-F1
#
_entry.id   AF-A0A937HWJ5-F1
#
_cell.length_a   1.000
_cell.length_b   1.000
_cell.length_c   1.000
_cell.angle_alpha   90.00
_cell.angle_beta   90.00
_cell.angle_gamma   90.00
#
_symmetry.space_group_name_H-M   'P 1'
#
loop_
_entity.id
_entity.type
_entity.pdbx_description
1 polymer ?
#
loop_
_entity_poly.entity_id
_entity_poly.type
_entity_poly.pdbx_seq_one_letter_code
_entity_poly.pdbx_strand_id
1 'polypeptide(L)'
;MNIDADTIARIDATLLPQLDRHHLRLLAHCLSSFRDMSSDVDGALPNAALRRQWCEQQPVVADDPQFLRVLLDQLNNAAQQLEDVAEHCRKVPLELSLEDLIAAAERRCRS
;
A
#
# COMPACT_ATOMS: atom_id res chain seq x y z
N MET A 1 -3.40 12.83 -4.18
CA MET A 1 -3.53 11.42 -3.74
C MET A 1 -4.89 11.24 -3.10
N ASN A 2 -5.83 10.58 -3.79
CA ASN A 2 -7.11 10.18 -3.23
C ASN A 2 -7.34 8.74 -3.70
N ILE A 3 -7.68 7.82 -2.80
CA ILE A 3 -8.12 6.49 -3.23
C ILE A 3 -9.42 6.70 -4.01
N ASP A 4 -9.50 6.15 -5.23
CA ASP A 4 -10.70 6.28 -6.05
C ASP A 4 -11.93 5.80 -5.29
N ALA A 5 -13.03 6.54 -5.38
CA ALA A 5 -14.28 6.18 -4.72
C ALA A 5 -14.77 4.79 -5.15
N ASP A 6 -14.45 4.38 -6.38
CA ASP A 6 -14.68 3.01 -6.89
C ASP A 6 -13.91 1.95 -6.09
N THR A 7 -12.63 2.20 -5.80
CA THR A 7 -11.81 1.30 -4.97
C THR A 7 -12.40 1.15 -3.57
N ILE A 8 -12.84 2.25 -2.96
CA ILE A 8 -13.49 2.21 -1.64
C ILE A 8 -14.80 1.42 -1.69
N ALA A 9 -15.64 1.66 -2.70
CA ALA A 9 -16.91 0.95 -2.88
C ALA A 9 -16.70 -0.55 -3.09
N ARG A 10 -15.68 -0.95 -3.86
CA ARG A 10 -15.32 -2.36 -4.06
C ARG A 10 -14.83 -3.02 -2.77
N ILE A 11 -14.04 -2.32 -1.96
CA ILE A 11 -13.61 -2.82 -0.64
C ILE A 11 -14.82 -2.95 0.30
N ASP A 12 -15.75 -1.99 0.29
CA ASP A 12 -16.96 -2.04 1.13
C ASP A 12 -17.94 -3.13 0.73
N ALA A 13 -17.97 -3.49 -0.55
CA ALA A 13 -18.76 -4.60 -1.05
C ALA A 13 -18.24 -5.98 -0.57
N THR A 14 -17.00 -6.08 -0.08
CA THR A 14 -16.46 -7.33 0.47
C THR A 14 -17.15 -7.70 1.78
N LEU A 15 -17.22 -8.98 2.12
CA LEU A 15 -17.75 -9.45 3.41
C LEU A 15 -16.71 -9.40 4.55
N LEU A 16 -15.58 -8.71 4.34
CA LEU A 16 -14.50 -8.62 5.31
C LEU A 16 -14.94 -7.89 6.60
N PRO A 17 -14.29 -8.18 7.74
CA PRO A 17 -14.42 -7.37 8.95
C PRO A 17 -14.06 -5.91 8.70
N GLN A 18 -14.61 -4.99 9.50
CA GLN A 18 -14.30 -3.56 9.36
C GLN A 18 -12.80 -3.27 9.48
N LEU A 19 -12.10 -4.00 10.34
CA LEU A 19 -10.66 -3.86 10.53
C LEU A 19 -9.88 -4.22 9.25
N ASP A 20 -10.18 -5.37 8.64
CA ASP A 20 -9.54 -5.80 7.39
C ASP A 20 -9.90 -4.89 6.22
N ARG A 21 -11.13 -4.38 6.14
CA ARG A 21 -11.48 -3.35 5.13
C ARG A 21 -10.67 -2.08 5.30
N HIS A 22 -10.47 -1.62 6.54
CA HIS A 22 -9.63 -0.46 6.82
C HIS A 22 -8.18 -0.71 6.42
N HIS A 23 -7.64 -1.87 6.80
CA HIS A 23 -6.28 -2.26 6.46
C HIS A 23 -6.08 -2.44 4.96
N LEU A 24 -7.05 -2.98 4.25
CA LEU A 24 -7.06 -3.11 2.80
C LEU A 24 -7.06 -1.75 2.10
N ARG A 25 -7.86 -0.79 2.58
CA ARG A 25 -7.83 0.60 2.09
C ARG A 25 -6.44 1.22 2.30
N LEU A 26 -5.84 1.01 3.47
CA LEU A 26 -4.49 1.50 3.76
C LEU A 26 -3.46 0.89 2.80
N LEU A 27 -3.50 -0.43 2.59
CA LEU A 27 -2.61 -1.13 1.65
C LEU A 27 -2.79 -0.65 0.21
N ALA A 28 -4.03 -0.52 -0.27
CA ALA A 28 -4.33 0.00 -1.60
C ALA A 28 -3.82 1.44 -1.78
N HIS A 29 -3.94 2.26 -0.73
CA HIS A 29 -3.38 3.61 -0.72
C HIS A 29 -1.85 3.58 -0.83
N CYS A 30 -1.18 2.81 0.02
CA CYS A 30 0.28 2.68 0.01
C CYS A 30 0.78 2.16 -1.35
N LEU A 31 0.08 1.21 -1.96
CA LEU A 31 0.40 0.71 -3.30
C LEU A 31 0.32 1.82 -4.35
N SER A 32 -0.72 2.66 -4.31
CA SER A 32 -0.82 3.84 -5.18
C SER A 32 0.35 4.80 -4.94
N SER A 33 0.69 5.08 -3.68
CA SER A 33 1.84 5.93 -3.35
C SER A 33 3.14 5.34 -3.87
N PHE A 34 3.34 4.03 -3.79
CA PHE A 34 4.54 3.38 -4.34
C PHE A 34 4.61 3.44 -5.86
N ARG A 35 3.47 3.38 -6.55
CA ARG A 35 3.41 3.59 -8.01
C ARG A 35 3.76 5.03 -8.37
N ASP A 36 3.28 6.00 -7.60
CA ASP A 36 3.61 7.42 -7.79
C ASP A 36 5.09 7.71 -7.49
N MET A 37 5.67 7.00 -6.51
CA MET A 37 7.11 7.07 -6.17
C MET A 37 8.00 6.40 -7.20
N SER A 38 7.55 5.28 -7.76
CA SER A 38 8.34 4.48 -8.69
C SER A 38 8.31 5.13 -10.06
N SER A 39 9.45 5.71 -10.44
CA SER A 39 9.70 6.11 -11.84
C SER A 39 10.21 4.93 -12.68
N ASP A 40 10.37 3.76 -12.06
CA ASP A 40 11.06 2.61 -12.65
C ASP A 40 10.10 1.69 -13.41
N VAL A 41 10.60 1.14 -14.53
CA VAL A 41 9.82 0.38 -15.51
C VAL A 41 9.61 -1.07 -15.05
N ASP A 42 10.46 -1.57 -14.14
CA ASP A 42 10.50 -2.97 -13.71
C ASP A 42 9.41 -3.36 -12.68
N GLY A 43 8.59 -2.42 -12.21
CA GLY A 43 7.46 -2.72 -11.32
C GLY A 43 7.85 -3.20 -9.90
N ALA A 44 9.12 -3.03 -9.53
CA ALA A 44 9.62 -3.31 -8.19
C ALA A 44 9.24 -2.21 -7.19
N LEU A 45 9.11 -2.55 -5.91
CA LEU A 45 8.86 -1.54 -4.88
C LEU A 45 10.07 -0.60 -4.74
N PRO A 46 9.84 0.70 -4.50
CA PRO A 46 10.92 1.64 -4.31
C PRO A 46 11.74 1.24 -3.08
N ASN A 47 13.07 1.38 -3.17
CA ASN A 47 13.95 1.07 -2.04
C ASN A 47 13.76 2.07 -0.87
N ALA A 48 14.30 1.72 0.30
CA ALA A 48 14.15 2.54 1.52
C ALA A 48 14.66 3.99 1.35
N ALA A 49 15.71 4.21 0.54
CA ALA A 49 16.25 5.54 0.27
C ALA A 49 15.26 6.40 -0.52
N LEU A 50 14.64 5.83 -1.57
CA LEU A 50 13.67 6.54 -2.39
C LEU A 50 12.39 6.85 -1.62
N ARG A 51 11.90 5.90 -0.79
CA ARG A 51 10.75 6.12 0.11
C ARG A 51 11.00 7.28 1.05
N ARG A 52 12.18 7.33 1.67
CA ARG A 52 12.57 8.42 2.56
C ARG A 52 12.60 9.75 1.84
N GLN A 53 13.27 9.82 0.69
CA GLN A 53 13.35 11.05 -0.10
C GLN A 53 11.96 11.55 -0.50
N TRP A 54 11.07 10.65 -0.91
CA TRP A 54 9.70 11.02 -1.26
C TRP A 54 8.90 11.52 -0.06
N CYS A 55 9.07 10.91 1.12
CA CYS A 55 8.42 11.38 2.35
C CYS A 55 8.92 12.76 2.75
N GLU A 56 10.23 13.01 2.65
CA GLU A 56 10.84 14.32 2.93
C GLU A 56 10.33 15.42 1.97
N GLN A 57 9.85 15.05 0.78
CA GLN A 57 9.22 15.97 -0.17
C GLN A 57 7.72 16.20 0.10
N GLN A 58 7.09 15.46 1.01
CA GLN A 58 5.68 15.67 1.33
C GLN A 58 5.50 16.90 2.21
N PRO A 59 4.53 17.79 1.91
CA PRO A 59 4.32 19.02 2.69
C PRO A 59 3.96 18.74 4.16
N VAL A 60 3.28 17.62 4.44
CA VAL A 60 2.90 17.20 5.80
C VAL A 60 4.10 16.89 6.71
N VAL A 61 5.26 16.54 6.13
CA VAL A 61 6.48 16.21 6.89
C VAL A 61 7.23 17.47 7.33
N ALA A 62 7.07 18.59 6.61
CA ALA A 62 7.73 19.85 6.95
C ALA A 62 7.26 20.40 8.31
N ASP A 63 6.02 20.13 8.69
CA ASP A 63 5.42 20.58 9.95
C ASP A 63 5.67 19.61 11.13
N ASP A 64 5.93 18.32 10.87
CA ASP A 64 6.12 17.31 11.93
C ASP A 64 7.18 16.24 11.56
N PRO A 65 8.42 16.36 12.09
CA PRO A 65 9.48 15.37 11.88
C PRO A 65 9.20 14.01 12.55
N GLN A 66 8.33 13.96 13.56
CA GLN A 66 7.93 12.70 14.20
C GLN A 66 6.96 11.94 13.31
N PHE A 67 6.09 12.65 12.59
CA PHE A 67 5.21 12.09 11.57
C PHE A 67 5.98 11.36 10.46
N LEU A 68 7.14 11.89 10.04
CA LEU A 68 8.01 11.22 9.07
C LEU A 68 8.39 9.80 9.49
N ARG A 69 8.71 9.58 10.78
CA ARG A 69 9.08 8.24 11.28
C ARG A 69 7.91 7.29 11.20
N VAL A 70 6.73 7.74 11.60
CA VAL A 70 5.49 6.93 11.55
C VAL A 70 5.13 6.61 10.11
N LEU A 71 5.20 7.60 9.21
CA LEU A 71 4.92 7.42 7.79
C LEU A 71 5.89 6.41 7.15
N LEU A 72 7.19 6.50 7.46
CA LEU A 72 8.18 5.55 6.96
C LEU A 72 7.95 4.13 7.49
N ASP A 73 7.59 3.98 8.76
CA ASP A 73 7.27 2.68 9.34
C ASP A 73 6.05 2.06 8.64
N GLN A 74 4.99 2.85 8.45
CA GLN A 74 3.78 2.43 7.75
C GLN A 74 4.05 2.03 6.30
N LEU A 75 4.88 2.78 5.57
CA LEU A 75 5.29 2.43 4.22
C LEU A 75 6.15 1.16 4.21
N ASN A 76 7.12 1.01 5.11
CA ASN A 76 7.94 -0.19 5.16
C ASN A 76 7.13 -1.44 5.48
N ASN A 77 6.19 -1.35 6.42
CA ASN A 77 5.27 -2.43 6.74
C ASN A 77 4.34 -2.76 5.56
N ALA A 78 3.80 -1.75 4.89
CA ALA A 78 2.97 -1.94 3.70
C ALA A 78 3.76 -2.58 2.55
N ALA A 79 5.02 -2.17 2.34
CA ALA A 79 5.88 -2.74 1.32
C ALA A 79 6.10 -4.24 1.54
N GLN A 80 6.47 -4.65 2.77
CA GLN A 80 6.65 -6.07 3.08
C GLN A 80 5.37 -6.87 2.81
N GLN A 81 4.22 -6.35 3.22
CA GLN A 81 2.94 -7.01 2.96
C GLN A 81 2.61 -7.10 1.48
N LEU A 82 2.92 -6.07 0.69
CA LEU A 82 2.74 -6.09 -0.76
C LEU A 82 3.70 -7.08 -1.42
N GLU A 83 4.95 -7.21 -0.96
CA GLU A 83 5.88 -8.23 -1.45
C GLU A 83 5.33 -9.63 -1.19
N ASP A 84 4.89 -9.91 0.04
CA ASP A 84 4.31 -11.21 0.39
C ASP A 84 3.11 -11.53 -0.51
N VAL A 85 2.20 -10.56 -0.73
CA VAL A 85 1.04 -10.76 -1.61
C VAL A 85 1.47 -10.98 -3.07
N ALA A 86 2.47 -10.25 -3.54
CA ALA A 86 3.02 -10.37 -4.89
C ALA A 86 3.64 -11.75 -5.12
N GLU A 87 4.39 -12.26 -4.16
CA GLU A 87 4.95 -13.62 -4.19
C GLU A 87 3.83 -14.68 -4.29
N HIS A 88 2.77 -14.55 -3.49
CA HIS A 88 1.63 -15.47 -3.55
C HIS A 88 0.87 -15.41 -4.88
N CYS A 89 0.76 -14.21 -5.47
CA CYS A 89 0.13 -14.01 -6.78
C CYS A 89 1.08 -14.28 -7.96
N ARG A 90 2.38 -14.50 -7.71
CA ARG A 90 3.46 -14.55 -8.72
C ARG A 90 3.46 -13.35 -9.66
N LYS A 91 3.24 -12.16 -9.11
CA LYS A 91 3.24 -10.87 -9.81
C LYS A 91 4.38 -10.01 -9.26
N VAL A 92 4.76 -8.96 -9.98
CA VAL A 92 5.60 -7.93 -9.36
C VAL A 92 4.74 -7.07 -8.41
N PRO A 93 5.29 -6.56 -7.30
CA PRO A 93 4.51 -5.87 -6.29
C PRO A 93 3.70 -4.67 -6.81
N LEU A 94 4.26 -3.88 -7.75
CA LEU A 94 3.53 -2.73 -8.28
C LEU A 94 2.46 -3.11 -9.31
N GLU A 95 2.43 -4.34 -9.82
CA GLU A 95 1.38 -4.86 -10.71
C GLU A 95 0.18 -5.43 -9.95
N LEU A 96 0.24 -5.48 -8.61
CA LEU A 96 -0.87 -5.99 -7.80
C LEU A 96 -2.16 -5.20 -8.05
N SER A 97 -3.23 -5.91 -8.40
CA SER A 97 -4.54 -5.31 -8.56
C SER A 97 -5.27 -5.23 -7.21
N LEU A 98 -6.32 -4.41 -7.15
CA LEU A 98 -7.20 -4.37 -5.99
C LEU A 98 -7.79 -5.77 -5.66
N GLU A 99 -8.05 -6.59 -6.68
CA GLU A 99 -8.58 -7.95 -6.50
C GLU A 99 -7.56 -8.88 -5.85
N ASP A 100 -6.27 -8.74 -6.18
CA ASP A 100 -5.21 -9.49 -5.53
C ASP A 100 -5.14 -9.15 -4.03
N LEU A 101 -5.26 -7.86 -3.69
CA LEU A 101 -5.25 -7.39 -2.30
C LEU A 101 -6.50 -7.87 -1.53
N ILE A 102 -7.69 -7.82 -2.15
CA ILE A 102 -8.92 -8.35 -1.56
C ILE A 102 -8.77 -9.85 -1.29
N ALA A 103 -8.30 -10.61 -2.27
CA ALA A 103 -8.12 -12.06 -2.14
C ALA A 103 -7.11 -12.41 -1.03
N ALA A 104 -6.04 -11.62 -0.88
CA ALA A 104 -5.09 -11.79 0.21
C ALA A 104 -5.72 -11.51 1.59
N ALA A 105 -6.50 -10.42 1.72
CA ALA A 105 -7.21 -10.09 2.96
C ALA A 105 -8.24 -11.17 3.32
N GLU A 106 -8.98 -11.69 2.35
CA GLU A 106 -9.93 -12.78 2.56
C GLU A 106 -9.26 -14.08 3.02
N ARG A 107 -8.06 -14.40 2.50
CA ARG A 107 -7.28 -15.55 2.98
C ARG A 107 -6.83 -15.37 4.41
N ARG A 108 -6.34 -14.18 4.77
CA ARG A 108 -5.91 -13.85 6.14
C ARG A 108 -7.06 -13.92 7.15
N CYS A 109 -8.28 -13.56 6.74
CA CYS A 109 -9.47 -13.73 7.58
C CYS A 109 -9.90 -15.19 7.78
N ARG A 110 -9.45 -16.10 6.90
CA ARG A 110 -9.82 -17.53 6.94
C ARG A 110 -8.76 -18.42 7.60
N SER A 111 -7.53 -17.92 7.80
CA SER A 111 -6.43 -18.59 8.50
C SER A 111 -6.51 -18.39 10.00
#